data_AF-A0AAD6PJK9-F1
#
_entry.id   AF-A0AAD6PJK9-F1
#
_cell.length_a   1.000
_cell.length_b   1.000
_cell.length_c   1.000
_cell.angle_alpha   90.00
_cell.angle_beta   90.00
_cell.angle_gamma   90.00
#
_symmetry.space_group_name_H-M   'P 1'
#
loop_
_entity.id
_entity.type
_entity.pdbx_description
1 polymer ?
#
loop_
_entity_poly.entity_id
_entity_poly.type
_entity_poly.pdbx_seq_one_letter_code
_entity_poly.pdbx_strand_id
1 'polypeptide(L)' 'MRFPLNLEVWKLGTVNYLEELKLQEKLFSDRKAHKIPDVLLSLQHPPTYTLGKWQTDHNLLIP' A
#
# COMPACT_ATOMS: atom_id res chain seq x y z
N MET A 1 24.31 -0.25 10.46
CA MET A 1 24.30 -1.63 9.93
C MET A 1 23.64 -1.60 8.56
N ARG A 2 24.33 -2.03 7.49
CA ARG A 2 23.72 -2.23 6.17
C ARG A 2 23.00 -3.57 6.19
N PHE A 3 21.67 -3.55 6.17
CA PHE A 3 20.88 -4.76 5.94
C PHE A 3 21.14 -5.26 4.51
N PRO A 4 21.14 -6.58 4.27
CA PRO A 4 21.18 -7.09 2.91
C PRO A 4 20.04 -6.48 2.11
N LEU A 5 20.29 -6.12 0.84
CA LEU A 5 19.32 -5.64 -0.14
C LEU A 5 18.36 -6.78 -0.52
N ASN A 6 17.60 -7.28 0.44
CA ASN A 6 16.62 -8.31 0.24
C ASN A 6 15.26 -7.64 0.02
N LEU A 7 14.67 -7.86 -1.16
CA LEU A 7 13.34 -7.38 -1.50
C LEU A 7 12.41 -8.59 -1.57
N GLU A 8 11.43 -8.64 -0.67
CA GLU A 8 10.38 -9.65 -0.72
C GLU A 8 9.22 -9.18 -1.61
N VAL A 9 8.73 -10.07 -2.47
CA VAL A 9 7.62 -9.76 -3.38
C VAL A 9 6.40 -10.59 -2.99
N TRP A 10 5.33 -9.94 -2.55
CA TRP A 10 4.09 -10.60 -2.13
C TRP A 10 3.02 -10.40 -3.20
N LYS A 11 2.40 -11.50 -3.66
CA LYS A 11 1.32 -11.47 -4.66
C LYS A 11 -0.01 -11.77 -3.97
N LEU A 12 -0.87 -10.76 -3.80
CA LEU A 12 -2.07 -10.84 -2.98
C LEU A 12 -3.38 -11.01 -3.78
N GLY A 13 -3.33 -10.89 -5.11
CA GLY A 13 -4.54 -10.95 -5.94
C GLY A 13 -5.41 -9.71 -5.74
N THR A 14 -6.73 -9.87 -5.69
CA THR A 14 -7.66 -8.75 -5.52
C THR A 14 -7.97 -8.51 -4.04
N VAL A 15 -7.68 -7.31 -3.55
CA VAL A 15 -7.81 -6.94 -2.12
C VAL A 15 -8.58 -5.62 -2.00
N ASN A 16 -9.46 -5.50 -1.00
CA ASN A 16 -10.14 -4.24 -0.71
C ASN A 16 -9.13 -3.15 -0.34
N TYR A 17 -9.33 -1.92 -0.83
CA TYR A 17 -8.41 -0.81 -0.60
C TYR A 17 -8.14 -0.53 0.88
N LEU A 18 -9.17 -0.58 1.74
CA LEU A 18 -9.00 -0.27 3.16
C LEU A 18 -8.24 -1.36 3.93
N GLU A 19 -8.41 -2.63 3.54
CA GLU A 19 -7.67 -3.74 4.13
C GLU A 19 -6.19 -3.68 3.76
N GLU A 20 -5.92 -3.35 2.49
CA GLU A 20 -4.58 -3.18 1.96
C GLU A 20 -3.86 -1.98 2.60
N LEU A 21 -4.56 -0.86 2.81
CA LEU A 21 -4.00 0.30 3.51
C LEU A 21 -3.54 -0.05 4.94
N LYS A 22 -4.34 -0.82 5.69
CA LYS A 22 -3.96 -1.29 7.03
C LYS A 22 -2.72 -2.19 6.99
N LEU A 23 -2.62 -3.04 5.96
CA LEU A 23 -1.44 -3.87 5.75
C LEU A 23 -0.20 -3.00 5.47
N GLN A 24 -0.31 -1.98 4.60
CA GLN A 24 0.77 -1.05 4.33
C GLN A 24 1.25 -0.33 5.60
N GLU A 25 0.33 0.21 6.40
CA GLU A 25 0.66 0.92 7.65
C GLU A 25 1.44 0.03 8.64
N LYS A 26 1.00 -1.23 8.77
CA LYS A 26 1.68 -2.23 9.61
C LYS A 26 3.09 -2.53 9.08
N LEU A 27 3.22 -2.86 7.79
CA LEU A 27 4.51 -3.18 7.17
C LEU A 27 5.47 -2.00 7.21
N PHE A 28 4.97 -0.78 7.01
CA PHE A 28 5.76 0.44 7.14
C PHE A 28 6.33 0.59 8.56
N SER A 29 5.50 0.38 9.57
CA SER A 29 5.89 0.44 10.98
C SER A 29 6.93 -0.63 11.33
N ASP A 30 6.71 -1.87 10.89
CA ASP A 30 7.64 -2.98 11.12
C ASP A 30 8.97 -2.77 10.39
N ARG A 31 8.93 -2.23 9.18
CA ARG A 31 10.12 -1.92 8.39
C ARG A 31 10.93 -0.79 9.01
N LYS A 32 10.27 0.27 9.50
CA LYS A 32 10.89 1.38 10.23
C LYS A 32 11.53 0.90 11.53
N ALA A 33 10.92 -0.07 12.19
CA ALA A 33 11.47 -0.75 13.36
C ALA A 33 12.55 -1.81 13.02
N HIS A 34 12.92 -1.95 11.74
CA HIS A 34 13.92 -2.91 11.26
C HIS A 34 13.58 -4.38 11.57
N LYS A 35 12.28 -4.71 11.67
CA LYS A 35 11.81 -6.08 11.95
C LYS A 35 11.65 -6.94 10.71
N ILE A 36 11.46 -6.30 9.55
CA ILE A 36 11.24 -6.95 8.25
C ILE A 36 12.14 -6.32 7.18
N PRO A 37 12.46 -7.03 6.08
CA PRO A 37 13.14 -6.45 4.92
C PRO A 37 12.22 -5.53 4.11
N ASP A 38 12.72 -5.00 3.00
CA ASP A 38 11.89 -4.24 2.05
C ASP A 38 10.87 -5.19 1.40
N VAL A 39 9.62 -4.76 1.28
CA VAL A 39 8.52 -5.56 0.74
C VAL A 39 7.85 -4.82 -0.41
N LEU A 40 7.63 -5.50 -1.53
CA LEU A 40 6.83 -5.07 -2.66
C LEU A 40 5.51 -5.84 -2.69
N LEU A 41 4.39 -5.13 -2.54
CA LEU A 41 3.05 -5.71 -2.67
C LEU A 41 2.58 -5.63 -4.13
N SER A 42 2.15 -6.76 -4.68
CA SER A 42 1.55 -6.89 -6.01
C SER A 42 0.11 -7.37 -5.88
N LEU A 43 -0.85 -6.52 -6.25
CA LEU A 43 -2.27 -6.74 -6.04
C LEU A 43 -3.13 -5.92 -7.00
N GLN A 44 -4.43 -6.16 -6.95
CA GLN A 44 -5.49 -5.42 -7.65
C GLN A 44 -6.53 -4.96 -6.61
N HIS A 45 -7.22 -3.86 -6.88
CA HIS A 45 -8.36 -3.43 -6.09
C HIS A 45 -9.66 -3.64 -6.87
N PRO A 46 -10.79 -3.92 -6.19
CA PRO A 46 -12.12 -3.66 -6.75
C PRO A 46 -12.24 -2.18 -7.18
N PRO A 47 -13.20 -1.81 -8.05
CA PRO A 47 -13.40 -0.42 -8.48
C PRO A 47 -13.49 0.54 -7.29
N THR A 48 -12.46 1.38 -7.15
CA THR A 48 -12.27 2.26 -5.99
C THR A 48 -11.71 3.59 -6.47
N TYR A 49 -12.32 4.69 -6.04
CA TYR A 49 -11.74 6.01 -6.21
C TYR A 49 -10.93 6.38 -4.97
N THR A 50 -9.69 6.82 -5.19
CA THR A 50 -8.80 7.31 -4.14
C THR A 50 -8.48 8.77 -4.41
N LEU A 51 -8.51 9.58 -3.38
CA LEU A 51 -8.18 11.00 -3.51
C LEU A 51 -6.83 11.28 -2.86
N GLY A 52 -5.93 11.88 -3.63
CA GLY A 52 -4.63 12.29 -3.15
C GLY A 52 -4.66 13.61 -2.38
N LYS A 53 -3.49 14.05 -1.92
CA LYS A 53 -3.30 15.26 -1.12
C LYS A 53 -3.87 16.54 -1.76
N TRP A 54 -3.86 16.62 -3.09
CA TRP A 54 -4.29 17.81 -3.85
C TRP A 54 -5.67 17.62 -4.48
N GLN A 55 -6.62 17.06 -3.74
CA GLN A 55 -7.98 16.88 -4.23
C GLN A 55 -8.69 18.23 -4.41
N THR A 56 -9.38 18.38 -5.54
CA THR A 56 -10.37 19.43 -5.79
C THR A 56 -11.71 18.76 -6.05
N ASP A 57 -12.81 19.41 -5.65
CA ASP A 57 -14.17 18.83 -5.71
C ASP A 57 -14.60 18.42 -7.13
N HIS A 58 -13.91 18.94 -8.16
CA HIS A 58 -14.14 18.63 -9.57
C HIS A 58 -13.58 17.25 -10.01
N ASN A 59 -12.79 16.58 -9.17
CA ASN A 59 -12.11 15.33 -9.54
C ASN A 59 -13.04 14.10 -9.50
N LEU A 60 -14.20 14.20 -8.86
CA LEU A 60 -15.21 13.14 -8.84
C LEU A 60 -16.51 13.68 -9.43
N LEU A 61 -16.88 13.15 -10.58
CA LEU A 61 -18.19 13.40 -11.17
C LEU A 61 -19.17 12.39 -10.56
N ILE A 62 -20.06 12.89 -9.73
CA ILE A 62 -21.21 12.16 -9.19
C ILE A 62 -22.45 12.52 -10.03
N PRO A 63 -23.32 11.54 -10.36
CA PRO A 63 -24.57 11.80 -11.09
C PRO A 63 -25.52 12.75 -10.35
#